data_AF-A0A2V9BIS7-F1
#
_entry.id   AF-A0A2V9BIS7-F1
#
_cell.length_a   1.000
_cell.length_b   1.000
_cell.length_c   1.000
_cell.angle_alpha   90.00
_cell.angle_beta   90.00
_cell.angle_gamma   90.00
#
_symmetry.space_group_name_H-M   'P 1'
#
loop_
_entity.id
_entity.type
_entity.pdbx_description
1 polymer ?
#
loop_
_entity_poly.entity_id
_entity_poly.type
_entity_poly.pdbx_seq_one_letter_code
_entity_poly.pdbx_strand_id
1 'polypeptide(L)'
;KDANLYVVNRDSMGKFDSGTNNIYQELQGALPGRIFSAPAYFNDTVYYGPVGNAIMAFGISYARLSATPTSQTGNTFGYPGATPSISANGIDNGILWAVENSDPAVLHAYDATNLAVEFYNSNEAGTRDNFGPGNKFITPIIVNGKVYVGTTNGVAVFGLRSSP
;
A
#
# COMPACT_ATOMS: atom_id res chain seq x y z
N LYS A 1 -6.91 -15.93 6.59
CA LYS A 1 -8.00 -15.98 5.60
C LYS A 1 -7.42 -16.47 4.27
N ASP A 2 -8.26 -16.86 3.32
CA ASP A 2 -8.05 -17.75 2.17
C ASP A 2 -7.35 -17.13 0.94
N ALA A 3 -6.59 -16.03 1.09
CA ALA A 3 -5.80 -15.39 0.03
C ALA A 3 -6.58 -14.83 -1.19
N ASN A 4 -7.91 -14.97 -1.20
CA ASN A 4 -8.75 -14.53 -2.31
C ASN A 4 -9.07 -13.03 -2.25
N LEU A 5 -9.20 -12.40 -3.41
CA LEU A 5 -9.78 -11.07 -3.58
C LEU A 5 -11.19 -11.19 -4.16
N TYR A 6 -12.10 -10.39 -3.63
CA TYR A 6 -13.50 -10.38 -4.05
C TYR A 6 -13.89 -8.96 -4.45
N VAL A 7 -14.43 -8.81 -5.66
CA VAL A 7 -15.16 -7.61 -6.07
C VAL A 7 -16.64 -7.87 -5.88
N VAL A 8 -17.30 -6.94 -5.21
CA VAL A 8 -18.74 -6.98 -4.96
C VAL A 8 -19.40 -5.75 -5.54
N ASN A 9 -20.62 -5.90 -6.04
CA ASN A 9 -21.42 -4.77 -6.50
C ASN A 9 -21.98 -4.04 -5.28
N ARG A 10 -21.53 -2.81 -5.02
CA ARG A 10 -21.98 -1.98 -3.89
C ARG A 10 -23.47 -1.65 -3.96
N ASP A 11 -23.99 -1.40 -5.16
CA ASP A 11 -25.39 -1.00 -5.36
C ASP A 11 -26.34 -2.20 -5.36
N SER A 12 -25.79 -3.42 -5.53
CA SER A 12 -26.53 -4.67 -5.42
C SER A 12 -25.63 -5.78 -4.85
N MET A 13 -25.45 -5.77 -3.52
CA MET A 13 -24.58 -6.73 -2.81
C MET A 13 -25.12 -8.18 -2.80
N GLY A 14 -26.15 -8.49 -3.59
CA GLY A 14 -26.62 -9.85 -3.81
C GLY A 14 -27.48 -10.46 -2.70
N LYS A 15 -27.55 -9.86 -1.49
CA LYS A 15 -28.20 -10.42 -0.29
C LYS A 15 -27.73 -11.85 0.00
N PHE A 16 -28.25 -12.47 1.06
CA PHE A 16 -28.02 -13.90 1.28
C PHE A 16 -28.81 -14.71 0.25
N ASP A 17 -28.15 -15.69 -0.35
CA ASP A 17 -28.74 -16.70 -1.23
C ASP A 17 -28.22 -18.08 -0.78
N SER A 18 -29.14 -19.00 -0.47
CA SER A 18 -28.77 -20.34 0.01
C SER A 18 -28.23 -21.26 -1.08
N GLY A 19 -28.41 -20.91 -2.36
CA GLY A 19 -28.01 -21.73 -3.50
C GLY A 19 -26.74 -21.26 -4.21
N THR A 20 -26.31 -20.01 -4.02
CA THR A 20 -25.14 -19.46 -4.73
C THR A 20 -24.48 -18.29 -3.99
N ASN A 21 -23.24 -18.00 -4.34
CA ASN A 21 -22.53 -16.78 -3.94
C ASN A 21 -22.61 -15.75 -5.07
N ASN A 22 -23.33 -14.64 -4.82
CA ASN A 22 -23.50 -13.55 -5.79
C ASN A 22 -22.29 -12.59 -5.82
N ILE A 23 -21.10 -13.12 -6.06
CA ILE A 23 -19.83 -12.38 -6.14
C ILE A 23 -19.61 -11.91 -7.58
N TYR A 24 -19.28 -10.62 -7.78
CA TYR A 24 -19.07 -10.06 -9.11
C TYR A 24 -17.77 -10.57 -9.75
N GLN A 25 -16.71 -10.66 -8.95
CA GLN A 25 -15.45 -11.29 -9.33
C GLN A 25 -14.77 -11.90 -8.11
N GLU A 26 -14.29 -13.12 -8.25
CA GLU A 26 -13.35 -13.74 -7.31
C GLU A 26 -12.01 -13.95 -8.03
N LEU A 27 -10.92 -13.50 -7.40
CA LEU A 27 -9.56 -13.84 -7.79
C LEU A 27 -8.99 -14.76 -6.73
N GLN A 28 -8.94 -16.05 -7.04
CA GLN A 28 -8.49 -17.08 -6.12
C GLN A 28 -6.97 -17.00 -5.93
N GLY A 29 -6.52 -16.98 -4.68
CA GLY A 29 -5.08 -16.95 -4.34
C GLY A 29 -4.34 -15.69 -4.81
N ALA A 30 -5.05 -14.60 -5.12
CA ALA A 30 -4.45 -13.38 -5.65
C ALA A 30 -3.44 -12.73 -4.70
N LEU A 31 -3.56 -12.96 -3.40
CA LEU A 31 -2.69 -12.39 -2.38
C LEU A 31 -1.86 -13.47 -1.69
N PRO A 32 -0.53 -13.50 -1.87
CA PRO A 32 0.35 -14.55 -1.35
C PRO A 32 0.55 -14.53 0.18
N GLY A 33 -0.05 -13.56 0.89
CA GLY A 33 0.09 -13.38 2.32
C GLY A 33 -1.20 -12.87 2.99
N ARG A 34 -1.21 -12.90 4.33
CA ARG A 34 -2.31 -12.32 5.11
C ARG A 34 -2.36 -10.81 4.93
N ILE A 35 -3.56 -10.25 4.87
CA ILE A 35 -3.79 -8.80 4.87
C ILE A 35 -4.25 -8.38 6.26
N PHE A 36 -3.48 -7.50 6.90
CA PHE A 36 -3.86 -6.81 8.15
C PHE A 36 -3.98 -5.30 7.95
N SER A 37 -3.94 -4.85 6.70
CA SER A 37 -3.92 -3.45 6.28
C SER A 37 -5.13 -3.13 5.39
N ALA A 38 -5.39 -1.83 5.24
CA ALA A 38 -6.30 -1.35 4.21
C ALA A 38 -5.54 -1.24 2.87
N PRO A 39 -6.17 -1.55 1.72
CA PRO A 39 -5.60 -1.23 0.43
C PRO A 39 -5.67 0.29 0.17
N ALA A 40 -4.84 0.77 -0.75
CA ALA A 40 -5.01 2.08 -1.36
C ALA A 40 -5.64 1.96 -2.75
N TYR A 41 -6.36 2.98 -3.19
CA TYR A 41 -6.82 3.13 -4.57
C TYR A 41 -6.27 4.43 -5.15
N PHE A 42 -5.81 4.37 -6.39
CA PHE A 42 -5.43 5.54 -7.17
C PHE A 42 -5.53 5.22 -8.66
N ASN A 43 -6.21 6.11 -9.41
CA ASN A 43 -6.25 6.11 -10.87
C ASN A 43 -6.45 4.71 -11.49
N ASP A 44 -7.59 4.09 -11.18
CA ASP A 44 -7.95 2.74 -11.64
C ASP A 44 -6.95 1.64 -11.24
N THR A 45 -6.26 1.81 -10.11
CA THR A 45 -5.37 0.79 -9.55
C THR A 45 -5.61 0.63 -8.05
N VAL A 46 -5.64 -0.62 -7.58
CA VAL A 46 -5.72 -0.97 -6.15
C VAL A 46 -4.41 -1.60 -5.70
N TYR A 47 -3.91 -1.17 -4.54
CA TYR A 47 -2.62 -1.57 -4.00
C TYR A 47 -2.82 -2.35 -2.69
N TYR A 48 -2.25 -3.54 -2.60
CA TYR A 48 -2.26 -4.37 -1.39
C TYR A 48 -0.84 -4.63 -0.90
N GLY A 49 -0.63 -4.60 0.42
CA GLY A 49 0.64 -4.96 1.05
C GLY A 49 0.51 -6.19 1.96
N PRO A 50 0.57 -7.42 1.42
CA PRO A 50 0.46 -8.63 2.21
C PRO A 50 1.68 -8.86 3.11
N VAL A 51 1.46 -9.53 4.24
CA VAL A 51 2.54 -9.96 5.14
C VAL A 51 3.56 -10.82 4.38
N GLY A 52 4.84 -10.47 4.51
CA GLY A 52 6.00 -11.19 3.98
C GLY A 52 6.18 -11.07 2.47
N ASN A 53 5.49 -10.14 1.81
CA ASN A 53 5.47 -10.04 0.35
C ASN A 53 5.63 -8.58 -0.12
N ALA A 54 5.84 -8.41 -1.42
CA ALA A 54 5.85 -7.10 -2.06
C ALA A 54 4.47 -6.43 -1.99
N ILE A 55 4.44 -5.09 -2.07
CA ILE A 55 3.19 -4.39 -2.37
C ILE A 55 2.84 -4.67 -3.83
N MET A 56 1.58 -5.02 -4.08
CA MET A 56 1.08 -5.47 -5.38
C MET A 56 0.01 -4.49 -5.87
N ALA A 57 0.16 -4.02 -7.11
CA ALA A 57 -0.81 -3.19 -7.81
C ALA A 57 -1.68 -4.06 -8.71
N PHE A 58 -3.00 -3.89 -8.64
CA PHE A 58 -3.99 -4.54 -9.51
C PHE A 58 -4.76 -3.46 -10.26
N GLY A 59 -4.71 -3.50 -11.60
CA GLY A 59 -5.46 -2.56 -12.44
C GLY A 59 -6.95 -2.86 -12.43
N ILE A 60 -7.77 -1.82 -12.59
CA ILE A 60 -9.22 -1.91 -12.73
C ILE A 60 -9.59 -1.61 -14.18
N SER A 61 -10.37 -2.49 -14.78
CA SER A 61 -10.99 -2.27 -16.09
C SER A 61 -12.36 -2.91 -16.12
N TYR A 62 -13.38 -2.17 -16.60
CA TYR A 62 -14.77 -2.63 -16.62
C TYR A 62 -15.25 -3.18 -15.26
N ALA A 63 -14.94 -2.44 -14.19
CA ALA A 63 -15.24 -2.79 -12.80
C ALA A 63 -14.61 -4.12 -12.29
N ARG A 64 -13.60 -4.66 -13.00
CA ARG A 64 -12.88 -5.88 -12.62
C ARG A 64 -11.42 -5.59 -12.34
N LEU A 65 -10.86 -6.28 -11.36
CA LEU A 65 -9.42 -6.31 -11.11
C LEU A 65 -8.72 -7.19 -12.16
N SER A 66 -7.49 -6.81 -12.52
CA SER A 66 -6.58 -7.65 -13.29
C SER A 66 -6.35 -9.00 -12.57
N ALA A 67 -6.25 -10.09 -13.33
CA ALA A 67 -6.09 -11.43 -12.74
C ALA A 67 -4.75 -11.60 -12.01
N THR A 68 -3.73 -10.87 -12.45
CA THR A 68 -2.41 -10.80 -11.82
C THR A 68 -2.07 -9.34 -11.54
N PRO A 69 -1.11 -9.07 -10.63
CA PRO A 69 -0.60 -7.73 -10.43
C PRO A 69 0.00 -7.15 -11.69
N THR A 70 -0.25 -5.87 -11.92
CA THR A 70 0.33 -5.09 -13.03
C THR A 70 1.70 -4.51 -12.66
N SER A 71 1.97 -4.33 -11.37
CA SER A 71 3.26 -3.86 -10.85
C SER A 71 3.45 -4.32 -9.39
N GLN A 72 4.71 -4.42 -8.93
CA GLN A 72 5.08 -4.83 -7.57
C GLN A 72 6.34 -4.11 -7.09
N THR A 73 6.49 -3.93 -5.78
CA THR A 73 7.74 -3.44 -5.18
C THR A 73 8.85 -4.47 -5.26
N GLY A 74 10.11 -4.02 -5.25
CA GLY A 74 11.27 -4.91 -5.22
C GLY A 74 11.56 -5.54 -3.85
N ASN A 75 11.24 -4.83 -2.77
CA ASN A 75 11.34 -5.32 -1.39
C ASN A 75 10.04 -5.96 -0.90
N THR A 76 10.12 -6.64 0.24
CA THR A 76 8.99 -7.28 0.91
C THR A 76 8.73 -6.67 2.28
N PHE A 77 7.47 -6.69 2.70
CA PHE A 77 7.05 -6.09 3.96
C PHE A 77 6.75 -7.17 5.00
N GLY A 78 7.57 -7.26 6.04
CA GLY A 78 7.36 -8.17 7.18
C GLY A 78 6.04 -7.92 7.91
N TYR A 79 5.70 -8.75 8.91
CA TYR A 79 4.44 -8.57 9.66
C TYR A 79 4.32 -7.14 10.25
N PRO A 80 3.19 -6.43 10.04
CA PRO A 80 1.88 -6.90 9.58
C PRO A 80 1.58 -6.75 8.08
N GLY A 81 2.62 -6.63 7.24
CA GLY A 81 2.52 -6.18 5.86
C GLY A 81 2.65 -4.65 5.82
N ALA A 82 2.11 -4.04 4.76
CA ALA A 82 2.10 -2.58 4.60
C ALA A 82 0.68 -2.06 4.43
N THR A 83 0.39 -0.88 5.00
CA THR A 83 -0.80 -0.08 4.66
C THR A 83 -0.34 1.04 3.75
N PRO A 84 -0.55 0.92 2.42
CA PRO A 84 -0.11 1.95 1.48
C PRO A 84 -0.92 3.24 1.65
N SER A 85 -0.33 4.36 1.28
CA SER A 85 -1.02 5.65 1.16
C SER A 85 -0.55 6.37 -0.09
N ILE A 86 -1.45 7.11 -0.74
CA ILE A 86 -1.14 7.79 -2.01
C ILE A 86 -1.14 9.30 -1.81
N SER A 87 -0.18 9.97 -2.43
CA SER A 87 -0.24 11.40 -2.72
C SER A 87 -0.06 11.62 -4.21
N ALA A 88 -0.77 12.58 -4.80
CA ALA A 88 -0.66 12.90 -6.22
C ALA A 88 -1.06 14.36 -6.47
N ASN A 89 -0.69 14.89 -7.64
CA ASN A 89 -1.26 16.13 -8.18
C ASN A 89 -2.35 15.77 -9.19
N GLY A 90 -3.59 15.62 -8.73
CA GLY A 90 -4.64 15.03 -9.55
C GLY A 90 -4.31 13.57 -9.85
N ILE A 91 -4.08 13.23 -11.12
CA ILE A 91 -3.59 11.91 -11.55
C ILE A 91 -2.09 11.89 -11.87
N ASP A 92 -1.43 13.04 -11.84
CA ASP A 92 -0.01 13.18 -12.16
C ASP A 92 0.85 13.01 -10.91
N ASN A 93 2.09 12.55 -11.12
CA ASN A 93 3.11 12.41 -10.07
C ASN A 93 2.62 11.64 -8.84
N GLY A 94 1.89 10.54 -9.07
CA GLY A 94 1.40 9.67 -8.01
C GLY A 94 2.57 9.00 -7.28
N ILE A 95 2.58 9.12 -5.96
CA ILE A 95 3.56 8.49 -5.07
C ILE A 95 2.83 7.56 -4.12
N LEU A 96 3.27 6.30 -4.08
CA LEU A 96 2.86 5.35 -3.06
C LEU A 96 3.84 5.39 -1.90
N TRP A 97 3.32 5.67 -0.71
CA TRP A 97 4.04 5.68 0.55
C TRP A 97 3.74 4.42 1.34
N ALA A 98 4.77 3.79 1.89
CA ALA A 98 4.66 2.61 2.74
C ALA A 98 5.73 2.60 3.82
N VAL A 99 5.40 2.01 4.97
CA VAL A 99 6.34 1.84 6.09
C VAL A 99 6.71 0.37 6.21
N GLU A 100 8.00 0.08 6.17
CA GLU A 100 8.55 -1.23 6.50
C GLU A 100 8.77 -1.32 8.02
N ASN A 101 8.19 -2.36 8.62
CA ASN A 101 8.30 -2.63 10.05
C ASN A 101 9.62 -3.37 10.35
N SER A 102 10.72 -2.62 10.35
CA SER A 102 12.10 -3.06 10.65
C SER A 102 12.69 -2.23 11.81
N ASP A 103 13.95 -2.45 12.18
CA ASP A 103 14.67 -1.63 13.16
C ASP A 103 16.05 -1.20 12.59
N PRO A 104 16.24 0.07 12.20
CA PRO A 104 15.23 1.14 12.20
C PRO A 104 14.09 0.87 11.20
N ALA A 105 12.92 1.45 11.44
CA ALA A 105 11.85 1.42 10.46
C ALA A 105 12.21 2.23 9.22
N VAL A 106 11.60 1.86 8.09
CA VAL A 106 11.88 2.48 6.81
C VAL A 106 10.62 3.10 6.23
N LEU A 107 10.70 4.36 5.83
CA LEU A 107 9.68 5.00 5.00
C LEU A 107 10.13 4.88 3.54
N HIS A 108 9.27 4.29 2.72
CA HIS A 108 9.46 4.13 1.29
C HIS A 108 8.50 5.02 0.51
N ALA A 109 8.97 5.50 -0.63
CA ALA A 109 8.18 6.22 -1.63
C ALA A 109 8.41 5.61 -3.02
N TYR A 110 7.36 5.13 -3.67
CA TYR A 110 7.43 4.52 -5.01
C TYR A 110 6.63 5.32 -6.02
N ASP A 111 6.97 5.18 -7.29
CA ASP A 111 6.09 5.57 -8.39
C ASP A 111 4.81 4.74 -8.33
N ALA A 112 3.66 5.40 -8.14
CA ALA A 112 2.37 4.71 -8.05
C ALA A 112 1.99 4.01 -9.38
N THR A 113 2.55 4.44 -10.52
CA THR A 113 2.33 3.83 -11.83
C THR A 113 3.27 2.66 -12.11
N ASN A 114 4.40 2.60 -11.42
CA ASN A 114 5.39 1.53 -11.54
C ASN A 114 6.15 1.31 -10.23
N LEU A 115 5.65 0.39 -9.40
CA LEU A 115 6.22 0.08 -8.07
C LEU A 115 7.66 -0.47 -8.10
N ALA A 116 8.18 -0.85 -9.27
CA ALA A 116 9.59 -1.20 -9.41
C ALA A 116 10.52 0.03 -9.30
N VAL A 117 9.97 1.24 -9.37
CA VAL A 117 10.70 2.51 -9.23
C VAL A 117 10.47 3.05 -7.83
N GLU A 118 11.52 3.01 -7.02
CA GLU A 118 11.57 3.66 -5.71
C GLU A 118 12.18 5.06 -5.86
N PHE A 119 11.47 6.09 -5.41
CA PHE A 119 11.93 7.48 -5.41
C PHE A 119 12.73 7.84 -4.16
N TYR A 120 12.42 7.18 -3.04
CA TYR A 120 13.04 7.50 -1.75
C TYR A 120 12.89 6.34 -0.77
N ASN A 121 13.97 6.09 -0.03
CA ASN A 121 14.00 5.22 1.14
C ASN A 121 14.72 5.95 2.29
N SER A 122 14.13 5.99 3.49
CA SER A 122 14.70 6.73 4.63
C SER A 122 16.10 6.26 5.06
N ASN A 123 16.48 5.02 4.78
CA ASN A 123 17.83 4.52 5.07
C ASN A 123 18.89 5.12 4.13
N GLU A 124 18.51 5.63 2.95
CA GLU A 124 19.45 6.25 2.00
C GLU A 124 19.99 7.59 2.52
N ALA A 125 19.29 8.23 3.46
CA ALA A 125 19.72 9.47 4.09
C ALA A 125 20.56 9.27 5.37
N GLY A 126 21.04 8.05 5.62
CA GLY A 126 21.79 7.70 6.82
C GLY A 126 20.97 7.93 8.09
N THR A 127 21.61 8.38 9.17
CA THR A 127 20.92 8.58 10.46
C THR A 127 19.93 9.76 10.48
N ARG A 128 19.95 10.62 9.46
CA ARG A 128 19.12 11.84 9.42
C ARG A 128 17.63 11.51 9.36
N ASP A 129 17.26 10.50 8.57
CA ASP A 129 15.86 10.08 8.40
C ASP A 129 15.52 8.82 9.18
N ASN A 130 16.40 8.36 10.08
CA ASN A 130 16.05 7.28 10.99
C ASN A 130 15.02 7.77 12.01
N PHE A 131 13.93 7.03 12.16
CA PHE A 131 12.81 7.41 13.03
C PHE A 131 12.50 6.36 14.12
N GLY A 132 13.52 5.58 14.48
CA GLY A 132 13.46 4.59 15.56
C GLY A 132 12.95 3.21 15.09
N PRO A 133 12.64 2.32 16.05
CA PRO A 133 12.19 0.97 15.76
C PRO A 133 10.79 0.98 15.13
N GLY A 134 10.53 -0.02 14.30
CA GLY A 134 9.27 -0.16 13.60
C GLY A 134 8.07 -0.40 14.51
N ASN A 135 6.93 0.00 13.97
CA ASN A 135 5.63 -0.14 14.61
C ASN A 135 4.64 -0.81 13.63
N LYS A 136 3.56 -1.36 14.18
CA LYS A 136 2.57 -2.12 13.43
C LYS A 136 1.36 -1.26 13.09
N PHE A 137 0.69 -1.58 11.99
CA PHE A 137 -0.58 -0.95 11.57
C PHE A 137 -0.44 0.56 11.30
N ILE A 138 0.70 0.94 10.73
CA ILE A 138 1.01 2.34 10.42
C ILE A 138 0.48 2.69 9.04
N THR A 139 -0.26 3.80 8.98
CA THR A 139 -0.76 4.40 7.75
C THR A 139 -0.11 5.78 7.60
N PRO A 140 0.77 5.99 6.61
CA PRO A 140 1.36 7.31 6.37
C PRO A 140 0.29 8.36 6.05
N ILE A 141 0.39 9.55 6.63
CA ILE A 141 -0.48 10.69 6.26
C ILE A 141 0.35 11.69 5.48
N ILE A 142 -0.16 12.13 4.32
CA ILE A 142 0.52 13.09 3.46
C ILE A 142 -0.30 14.38 3.41
N VAL A 143 0.31 15.49 3.84
CA VAL A 143 -0.33 16.82 3.82
C VAL A 143 0.73 17.88 3.52
N ASN A 144 0.42 18.81 2.61
CA ASN A 144 1.25 19.98 2.30
C ASN A 144 2.74 19.63 2.05
N GLY A 145 3.00 18.57 1.29
CA GLY A 145 4.36 18.14 0.95
C GLY A 145 5.14 17.49 2.10
N LYS A 146 4.45 17.09 3.17
CA LYS A 146 5.04 16.37 4.31
C LYS A 146 4.38 15.02 4.51
N VAL A 147 5.17 14.05 4.96
CA VAL A 147 4.72 12.70 5.30
C VAL A 147 4.86 12.51 6.81
N TYR A 148 3.77 12.13 7.45
CA TYR A 148 3.66 11.93 8.89
C TYR A 148 3.50 10.44 9.18
N VAL A 149 4.38 9.91 10.03
CA VAL A 149 4.45 8.50 10.39
C VAL A 149 4.36 8.37 11.90
N GLY A 150 3.37 7.64 12.40
CA GLY A 150 3.26 7.33 13.83
C GLY A 150 4.39 6.40 14.28
N THR A 151 5.06 6.76 15.37
CA THR A 151 6.07 5.91 16.04
C THR A 151 5.49 5.37 17.36
N THR A 152 6.27 4.58 18.09
CA THR A 152 5.82 4.04 19.40
C THR A 152 5.63 5.12 20.47
N ASN A 153 6.22 6.30 20.29
CA ASN A 153 6.28 7.36 21.29
C ASN A 153 6.09 8.77 20.70
N GLY A 154 5.70 8.90 19.43
CA GLY A 154 5.57 10.19 18.77
C GLY A 154 5.18 10.09 17.30
N VAL A 155 5.56 11.12 16.54
CA VAL A 155 5.31 11.23 15.10
C VAL A 155 6.60 11.66 14.42
N ALA A 156 7.04 10.88 13.43
CA ALA A 156 8.12 11.27 12.52
C ALA A 156 7.54 12.07 11.36
N VAL A 157 8.22 13.14 10.96
CA VAL A 157 7.76 14.05 9.91
C VAL A 157 8.86 14.22 8.87
N PHE A 158 8.54 13.81 7.64
CA PHE A 158 9.44 13.90 6.48
C PHE A 158 8.95 14.99 5.54
N GLY A 159 9.89 15.63 4.85
CA GLY A 159 9.59 16.66 3.86
C GLY A 159 10.83 16.96 3.01
N LEU A 160 10.66 17.82 2.02
CA LEU A 160 11.76 18.25 1.16
C LEU A 160 12.85 18.92 1.99
N ARG A 161 14.11 18.59 1.67
CA ARG A 161 15.26 19.30 2.22
C ARG A 161 15.27 20.71 1.63
N SER A 162 15.25 21.73 2.48
CA SER A 162 15.49 23.10 2.03
C SER A 162 16.87 23.18 1.37
N SER A 163 16.95 23.78 0.19
CA SER A 163 18.22 24.11 -0.44
C SER A 163 19.07 24.97 0.53
N PRO A 164 20.39 24.75 0.60
CA PRO A 164 21.28 25.55 1.44
C PRO A 164 21.28 27.04 1.04
#